data_AF-A0A1J0MVN3-F1
#
_entry.id   AF-A0A1J0MVN3-F1
#
_cell.length_a   1.000
_cell.length_b   1.000
_cell.length_c   1.000
_cell.angle_alpha   90.00
_cell.angle_beta   90.00
_cell.angle_gamma   90.00
#
_symmetry.space_group_name_H-M   'P 1'
#
loop_
_entity.id
_entity.type
_entity.pdbx_description
1 polymer ?
#
loop_
_entity_poly.entity_id
_entity_poly.type
_entity_poly.pdbx_seq_one_letter_code
_entity_poly.pdbx_strand_id
1 'polypeptide(L)'
;YKIFEEAARERIIRLLKGQESNGGGTTKRGDKLSEDVLSGLELVDLLEIQPSDEAIAERLTQIQTFLKEKSAEIDEKFAEKKRKLSTGDELTTGVLKVVKVYLAVKRRIQPGDKMAGRHGNKGVVSNILPVEDMPHDANGVPVDIVLNPLGVPSRMNVGQILETHLGMAAKGLGEQIDKMLKQQREIAELREFLDKIYNKVGGEQEDLDSLTDDEILVLAGNLRAGVPLATPVFDGAEEGQIKELLELAELSRSGQTVLYDGRTGEKFDRPVTVGYMYMLKLNHLV
;
A
#
# COMPACT_ATOMS: atom_id res chain seq x y z
N TYR A 1 21.13 22.48 -2.81
CA TYR A 1 21.13 23.95 -2.98
C TYR A 1 20.23 24.36 -4.15
N LYS A 2 20.48 23.90 -5.39
CA LYS A 2 19.64 24.19 -6.59
C LYS A 2 18.12 24.12 -6.41
N ILE A 3 17.59 23.09 -5.75
CA ILE A 3 16.14 22.95 -5.48
C ILE A 3 15.60 24.13 -4.65
N PHE A 4 16.37 24.62 -3.66
CA PHE A 4 15.99 25.77 -2.84
C PHE A 4 16.12 27.08 -3.61
N GLU A 5 17.11 27.20 -4.49
CA GLU A 5 17.28 28.35 -5.39
C GLU A 5 16.11 28.47 -6.37
N GLU A 6 15.70 27.37 -7.00
CA GLU A 6 14.56 27.33 -7.92
C GLU A 6 13.24 27.68 -7.22
N ALA A 7 12.98 27.09 -6.05
CA ALA A 7 11.79 27.39 -5.26
C ALA A 7 11.78 28.86 -4.76
N ALA A 8 12.94 29.39 -4.35
CA ALA A 8 13.05 30.80 -3.97
C ALA A 8 12.85 31.72 -5.16
N ARG A 9 13.41 31.37 -6.34
CA ARG A 9 13.23 32.13 -7.59
C ARG A 9 11.76 32.22 -7.98
N GLU A 10 11.02 31.11 -8.01
CA GLU A 10 9.59 31.14 -8.30
C GLU A 10 8.80 32.01 -7.32
N ARG A 11 9.15 31.94 -6.03
CA ARG A 11 8.51 32.73 -4.98
C ARG A 11 8.82 34.21 -5.10
N ILE A 12 10.05 34.58 -5.43
CA ILE A 12 10.49 35.97 -5.66
C ILE A 12 9.80 36.54 -6.90
N ILE A 13 9.72 35.80 -8.01
CA ILE A 13 9.02 36.21 -9.23
C ILE A 13 7.54 36.49 -8.94
N ARG A 14 6.86 35.60 -8.18
CA ARG A 14 5.46 35.82 -7.78
C ARG A 14 5.27 37.06 -6.89
N LEU A 15 6.23 37.35 -6.01
CA LEU A 15 6.16 38.50 -5.10
C LEU A 15 6.44 39.84 -5.82
N LEU A 16 7.34 39.83 -6.81
CA LEU A 16 7.75 41.03 -7.55
C LEU A 16 6.86 41.35 -8.75
N LYS A 17 6.06 40.40 -9.24
CA LYS A 17 5.17 40.58 -10.39
C LYS A 17 4.19 41.74 -10.17
N GLY A 18 4.24 42.73 -11.05
CA GLY A 18 3.33 43.89 -11.06
C GLY A 18 3.70 44.99 -10.05
N GLN A 19 4.82 44.86 -9.34
CA GLN A 19 5.30 45.86 -8.40
C GLN A 19 6.23 46.88 -9.08
N GLU A 20 6.33 48.06 -8.49
CA GLU A 20 7.32 49.07 -8.87
C GLU A 20 8.59 48.87 -8.05
N SER A 21 9.74 49.01 -8.71
CA SER A 21 11.05 48.95 -8.06
C SER A 21 11.54 50.34 -7.67
N ASN A 22 12.14 50.47 -6.50
CA ASN A 22 12.91 51.64 -6.08
C ASN A 22 14.37 51.63 -6.59
N GLY A 23 14.74 50.60 -7.35
CA GLY A 23 16.09 50.31 -7.85
C GLY A 23 16.64 48.99 -7.31
N GLY A 24 17.84 48.61 -7.75
CA GLY A 24 18.53 47.39 -7.31
C GLY A 24 18.71 46.36 -8.42
N GLY A 25 19.86 45.68 -8.44
CA GLY A 25 20.27 44.83 -9.56
C GLY A 25 20.30 45.58 -10.89
N THR A 26 19.60 45.05 -11.90
CA THR A 26 19.50 45.61 -13.26
C THR A 26 18.33 46.59 -13.46
N THR A 27 17.55 46.90 -12.41
CA THR A 27 16.32 47.71 -12.48
C THR A 27 16.52 49.17 -12.03
N LYS A 28 15.81 50.12 -12.66
CA LYS A 28 15.83 51.54 -12.31
C LYS A 28 14.61 51.91 -11.47
N ARG A 29 14.73 53.03 -10.74
CA ARG A 29 13.65 53.57 -9.90
C ARG A 29 12.42 53.91 -10.76
N GLY A 30 11.29 53.29 -10.46
CA GLY A 30 10.02 53.44 -11.19
C GLY A 30 9.77 52.41 -12.29
N ASP A 31 10.66 51.43 -12.48
CA ASP A 31 10.43 50.35 -13.45
C ASP A 31 9.32 49.41 -12.96
N LYS A 32 8.37 49.10 -13.85
CA LYS A 32 7.33 48.09 -13.61
C LYS A 32 7.87 46.70 -13.88
N LEU A 33 7.85 45.85 -12.88
CA LEU A 33 8.37 44.49 -12.94
C LEU A 33 7.36 43.58 -13.64
N SER A 34 7.62 43.26 -14.92
CA SER A 34 6.85 42.28 -15.69
C SER A 34 7.44 40.87 -15.55
N GLU A 35 6.59 39.86 -15.72
CA GLU A 35 6.96 38.45 -15.54
C GLU A 35 8.09 38.02 -16.50
N ASP A 36 8.04 38.48 -17.75
CA ASP A 36 9.06 38.17 -18.76
C ASP A 36 10.45 38.73 -18.40
N VAL A 37 10.50 39.92 -17.79
CA VAL A 37 11.75 40.56 -17.34
C VAL A 37 12.31 39.82 -16.13
N LEU A 38 11.47 39.44 -15.17
CA LEU A 38 11.88 38.73 -13.95
C LEU A 38 12.36 37.29 -14.24
N SER A 39 11.73 36.60 -15.19
CA SER A 39 12.13 35.24 -15.59
C SER A 39 13.47 35.19 -16.33
N GLY A 40 13.93 36.30 -16.91
CA GLY A 40 15.23 36.41 -17.57
C GLY A 40 16.41 36.69 -16.65
N LEU A 41 16.15 37.09 -15.40
CA LEU A 41 17.20 37.47 -14.43
C LEU A 41 17.72 36.27 -13.63
N GLU A 42 19.00 36.36 -13.24
CA GLU A 42 19.61 35.41 -12.30
C GLU A 42 19.09 35.65 -10.88
N LEU A 43 19.17 34.62 -10.03
CA LEU A 43 18.71 34.70 -8.64
C LEU A 43 19.44 35.79 -7.85
N VAL A 44 20.72 36.03 -8.16
CA VAL A 44 21.51 37.10 -7.54
C VAL A 44 20.90 38.46 -7.84
N ASP A 45 20.61 38.73 -9.12
CA ASP A 45 19.98 39.98 -9.54
C ASP A 45 18.58 40.15 -8.97
N LEU A 46 17.80 39.06 -8.88
CA LEU A 46 16.44 39.06 -8.32
C LEU A 46 16.42 39.37 -6.80
N LEU A 47 17.44 38.91 -6.06
CA LEU A 47 17.58 39.17 -4.62
C LEU A 47 18.04 40.60 -4.32
N GLU A 48 18.60 41.31 -5.31
CA GLU A 48 19.05 42.70 -5.17
C GLU A 48 17.96 43.74 -5.48
N ILE A 49 16.84 43.32 -6.08
CA ILE A 49 15.71 44.22 -6.39
C ILE A 49 15.10 44.75 -5.09
N GLN A 50 14.98 46.08 -4.98
CA GLN A 50 14.29 46.74 -3.88
C GLN A 50 12.87 47.13 -4.33
N PRO A 51 11.82 46.43 -3.86
CA PRO A 51 10.44 46.79 -4.17
C PRO A 51 10.03 48.06 -3.42
N SER A 52 9.07 48.79 -3.98
CA SER A 52 8.49 49.98 -3.33
C SER A 52 7.60 49.67 -2.12
N ASP A 53 7.08 48.44 -2.04
CA ASP A 53 6.27 47.95 -0.93
C ASP A 53 7.15 47.38 0.21
N GLU A 54 7.01 47.97 1.39
CA GLU A 54 7.75 47.61 2.61
C GLU A 54 7.49 46.16 3.07
N ALA A 55 6.25 45.65 2.89
CA ALA A 55 5.91 44.28 3.26
C ALA A 55 6.57 43.24 2.32
N ILE A 56 6.79 43.61 1.05
CA ILE A 56 7.47 42.75 0.08
C ILE A 56 8.98 42.80 0.31
N ALA A 57 9.53 43.97 0.63
CA ALA A 57 10.93 44.13 1.00
C ALA A 57 11.30 43.27 2.23
N GLU A 58 10.43 43.23 3.25
CA GLU A 58 10.63 42.37 4.42
C GLU A 58 10.64 40.88 4.04
N ARG A 59 9.70 40.44 3.19
CA ARG A 59 9.64 39.05 2.71
C ARG A 59 10.85 38.66 1.87
N LEU A 60 11.36 39.54 1.01
CA LEU A 60 12.60 39.30 0.25
C LEU A 60 13.80 39.14 1.18
N THR A 61 13.88 39.99 2.21
CA THR A 61 14.93 39.90 3.25
C THR A 61 14.86 38.56 3.99
N GLN A 62 13.66 38.10 4.36
CA GLN A 62 13.46 36.79 4.99
C GLN A 62 13.90 35.63 4.07
N ILE A 63 13.57 35.68 2.78
CA ILE A 63 13.99 34.69 1.78
C ILE A 63 15.52 34.69 1.64
N GLN A 64 16.14 35.87 1.61
CA GLN A 64 17.59 36.01 1.51
C GLN A 64 18.30 35.43 2.75
N THR A 65 17.79 35.70 3.95
CA THR A 65 18.30 35.13 5.21
C THR A 65 18.14 33.61 5.22
N PHE A 66 16.97 33.09 4.84
CA PHE A 66 16.73 31.66 4.75
C PHE A 66 17.69 30.96 3.77
N LEU A 67 17.94 31.53 2.59
CA LEU A 67 18.87 30.98 1.62
C LEU A 67 20.31 30.96 2.14
N LYS A 68 20.74 32.02 2.83
CA LYS A 68 22.07 32.09 3.46
C LYS A 68 22.24 31.02 4.55
N GLU A 69 21.26 30.89 5.45
CA GLU A 69 21.27 29.86 6.50
C GLU A 69 21.28 28.46 5.90
N LYS A 70 20.46 28.21 4.87
CA LYS A 70 20.43 26.90 4.20
C LYS A 70 21.71 26.59 3.42
N SER A 71 22.35 27.58 2.81
CA SER A 71 23.68 27.39 2.20
C SER A 71 24.68 26.95 3.26
N ALA A 72 24.76 27.68 4.37
CA ALA A 72 25.68 27.36 5.46
C ALA A 72 25.43 25.96 6.05
N GLU A 73 24.16 25.58 6.27
CA GLU A 73 23.78 24.24 6.77
C GLU A 73 24.19 23.12 5.79
N ILE A 74 24.01 23.33 4.48
CA ILE A 74 24.39 22.37 3.45
C ILE A 74 25.92 22.24 3.37
N ASP A 75 26.64 23.36 3.43
CA ASP A 75 28.10 23.41 3.40
C ASP A 75 28.70 22.72 4.63
N GLU A 76 28.12 22.93 5.81
CA GLU A 76 28.49 22.22 7.04
C GLU A 76 28.28 20.71 6.92
N LYS A 77 27.09 20.27 6.49
CA LYS A 77 26.79 18.84 6.27
C LYS A 77 27.70 18.22 5.22
N PHE A 78 28.04 18.97 4.18
CA PHE A 78 28.95 18.53 3.14
C PHE A 78 30.38 18.38 3.68
N ALA A 79 30.87 19.37 4.44
CA ALA A 79 32.16 19.32 5.11
C ALA A 79 32.24 18.15 6.09
N GLU A 80 31.18 17.88 6.85
CA GLU A 80 31.11 16.75 7.77
C GLU A 80 31.17 15.40 7.04
N LYS A 81 30.39 15.23 5.95
CA LYS A 81 30.43 14.02 5.11
C LYS A 81 31.80 13.81 4.48
N LYS A 82 32.41 14.88 3.96
CA LYS A 82 33.77 14.85 3.40
C LYS A 82 34.79 14.43 4.45
N ARG A 83 34.70 14.99 5.66
CA ARG A 83 35.55 14.60 6.79
C ARG A 83 35.37 13.11 7.11
N LYS A 84 34.14 12.62 7.23
CA LYS A 84 33.84 11.20 7.50
C LYS A 84 34.38 10.26 6.43
N LEU A 85 34.37 10.67 5.15
CA LEU A 85 34.90 9.87 4.04
C LEU A 85 36.44 9.90 3.95
N SER A 86 37.07 11.02 4.31
CA SER A 86 38.52 11.16 4.30
C SER A 86 39.20 10.54 5.53
N THR A 87 38.51 10.53 6.67
CA THR A 87 38.99 9.84 7.87
C THR A 87 39.01 8.34 7.60
N GLY A 88 40.14 7.69 7.83
CA GLY A 88 40.23 6.24 7.74
C GLY A 88 39.40 5.57 8.83
N ASP A 89 38.79 4.43 8.50
CA ASP A 89 38.08 3.62 9.48
C ASP A 89 39.06 3.04 10.51
N GLU A 90 38.65 3.02 11.79
CA GLU A 90 39.39 2.29 12.82
C GLU A 90 39.21 0.79 12.61
N LEU A 91 40.30 0.11 12.27
CA LEU A 91 40.36 -1.33 12.06
C LEU A 91 40.92 -2.04 13.30
N THR A 92 40.51 -3.28 13.52
CA THR A 92 41.08 -4.15 14.57
C THR A 92 42.56 -4.43 14.31
N THR A 93 43.34 -4.59 15.38
CA THR A 93 44.79 -4.85 15.31
C THR A 93 45.12 -6.00 14.35
N GLY A 94 46.02 -5.76 13.40
CA GLY A 94 46.45 -6.74 12.39
C GLY A 94 45.64 -6.74 11.08
N VAL A 95 44.54 -5.97 10.99
CA VAL A 95 43.75 -5.86 9.75
C VAL A 95 44.16 -4.61 8.97
N LEU A 96 44.57 -4.81 7.70
CA LEU A 96 45.01 -3.71 6.82
C LEU A 96 43.84 -3.03 6.09
N LYS A 97 42.88 -3.82 5.57
CA LYS A 97 41.68 -3.35 4.85
C LYS A 97 40.54 -4.34 5.01
N VAL A 98 39.30 -3.86 4.98
CA VAL A 98 38.07 -4.68 4.99
C VAL A 98 37.24 -4.37 3.76
N VAL A 99 36.75 -5.40 3.07
CA VAL A 99 35.80 -5.28 1.95
C VAL A 99 34.48 -5.91 2.36
N LYS A 100 33.42 -5.10 2.44
CA LYS A 100 32.06 -5.57 2.73
C LYS A 100 31.32 -5.81 1.42
N VAL A 101 31.00 -7.08 1.12
CA VAL A 101 30.20 -7.46 -0.05
C VAL A 101 28.80 -7.84 0.41
N TYR A 102 27.78 -7.17 -0.12
CA TYR A 102 26.37 -7.50 0.14
C TYR A 102 25.83 -8.31 -1.03
N LEU A 103 25.33 -9.51 -0.77
CA LEU A 103 24.76 -10.39 -1.78
C LEU A 103 23.25 -10.54 -1.54
N ALA A 104 22.45 -10.12 -2.51
CA ALA A 104 21.00 -10.29 -2.48
C ALA A 104 20.62 -11.62 -3.14
N VAL A 105 19.95 -12.51 -2.39
CA VAL A 105 19.45 -13.79 -2.90
C VAL A 105 17.93 -13.79 -2.90
N LYS A 106 17.31 -14.12 -4.03
CA LYS A 106 15.88 -14.45 -4.10
C LYS A 106 15.70 -15.95 -3.91
N ARG A 107 15.14 -16.36 -2.77
CA ARG A 107 14.82 -17.76 -2.47
C ARG A 107 13.35 -18.04 -2.74
N ARG A 108 13.06 -19.05 -3.58
CA ARG A 108 11.69 -19.50 -3.85
C ARG A 108 11.21 -20.49 -2.78
N ILE A 109 9.92 -20.80 -2.76
CA ILE A 109 9.38 -21.86 -1.91
C ILE A 109 9.78 -23.23 -2.46
N GLN A 110 10.16 -24.16 -1.59
CA GLN A 110 10.55 -25.51 -1.98
C GLN A 110 10.11 -26.54 -0.93
N PRO A 111 9.99 -27.83 -1.30
CA PRO A 111 9.77 -28.89 -0.33
C PRO A 111 10.80 -28.84 0.80
N GLY A 112 10.34 -28.96 2.04
CA GLY A 112 11.15 -28.77 3.24
C GLY A 112 11.00 -27.40 3.90
N ASP A 113 10.56 -26.37 3.17
CA ASP A 113 10.31 -25.05 3.77
C ASP A 113 9.15 -25.12 4.78
N LYS A 114 9.28 -24.35 5.88
CA LYS A 114 8.27 -24.30 6.93
C LYS A 114 7.26 -23.17 6.70
N MET A 115 5.98 -23.54 6.66
CA MET A 115 4.84 -22.64 6.55
C MET A 115 4.01 -22.67 7.83
N ALA A 116 3.29 -21.58 8.11
CA ALA A 116 2.39 -21.51 9.25
C ALA A 116 1.19 -20.60 8.98
N GLY A 117 0.03 -20.94 9.53
CA GLY A 117 -1.08 -20.01 9.68
C GLY A 117 -0.97 -19.22 10.99
N ARG A 118 -1.87 -18.25 11.17
CA ARG A 118 -1.92 -17.39 12.38
C ARG A 118 -2.43 -18.12 13.61
N HIS A 119 -3.11 -19.26 13.44
CA HIS A 119 -3.72 -20.06 14.51
C HIS A 119 -2.81 -21.18 15.04
N GLY A 120 -1.49 -21.03 14.87
CA GLY A 120 -0.51 -22.00 15.37
C GLY A 120 -0.43 -23.31 14.57
N ASN A 121 -1.18 -23.44 13.48
CA ASN A 121 -1.05 -24.52 12.51
C ASN A 121 0.28 -24.35 11.75
N LYS A 122 1.25 -25.23 12.04
CA LYS A 122 2.56 -25.25 11.37
C LYS A 122 2.68 -26.52 10.54
N GLY A 123 3.29 -26.39 9.37
CA GLY A 123 3.54 -27.49 8.45
C GLY A 123 4.86 -27.31 7.71
N VAL A 124 5.37 -28.40 7.17
CA VAL A 124 6.49 -28.39 6.23
C VAL A 124 5.90 -28.69 4.86
N VAL A 125 6.31 -27.95 3.84
CA VAL A 125 5.89 -28.24 2.45
C VAL A 125 6.42 -29.62 2.07
N SER A 126 5.53 -30.58 1.83
CA SER A 126 5.90 -31.95 1.50
C SER A 126 6.16 -32.12 0.01
N ASN A 127 5.28 -31.59 -0.83
CA ASN A 127 5.37 -31.69 -2.28
C ASN A 127 4.76 -30.45 -2.95
N ILE A 128 5.23 -30.12 -4.15
CA ILE A 128 4.65 -29.09 -5.02
C ILE A 128 4.08 -29.82 -6.23
N LEU A 129 2.75 -29.80 -6.35
CA LEU A 129 2.05 -30.50 -7.42
C LEU A 129 1.83 -29.57 -8.64
N PRO A 130 1.75 -30.13 -9.85
CA PRO A 130 1.20 -29.43 -11.01
C PRO A 130 -0.25 -28.99 -10.76
N VAL A 131 -0.71 -27.97 -11.46
CA VAL A 131 -2.03 -27.37 -11.24
C VAL A 131 -3.16 -28.32 -11.66
N GLU A 132 -2.92 -29.13 -12.69
CA GLU A 132 -3.83 -30.15 -13.22
C GLU A 132 -4.10 -31.30 -12.22
N ASP A 133 -3.18 -31.55 -11.30
CA ASP A 133 -3.31 -32.60 -10.28
C ASP A 133 -4.10 -32.11 -9.05
N MET A 134 -4.32 -30.80 -8.92
CA MET A 134 -4.96 -30.23 -7.74
C MET A 134 -6.48 -30.43 -7.78
N PRO A 135 -7.11 -30.67 -6.63
CA PRO A 135 -8.56 -30.62 -6.53
C PRO A 135 -9.12 -29.30 -7.04
N HIS A 136 -10.22 -29.35 -7.78
CA HIS A 136 -10.87 -28.16 -8.34
C HIS A 136 -12.37 -28.14 -8.05
N ASP A 137 -12.95 -26.95 -8.09
CA ASP A 137 -14.39 -26.75 -7.94
C ASP A 137 -15.17 -27.03 -9.23
N ALA A 138 -16.49 -26.84 -9.20
CA ALA A 138 -17.34 -27.04 -10.39
C ALA A 138 -17.04 -26.05 -11.54
N ASN A 139 -16.36 -24.94 -11.26
CA ASN A 139 -15.95 -23.95 -12.26
C ASN A 139 -14.55 -24.24 -12.82
N GLY A 140 -13.88 -25.31 -12.38
CA GLY A 140 -12.52 -25.66 -12.79
C GLY A 140 -11.43 -24.85 -12.09
N VAL A 141 -11.76 -24.12 -11.02
CA VAL A 141 -10.78 -23.36 -10.23
C VAL A 141 -10.07 -24.33 -9.27
N PRO A 142 -8.76 -24.53 -9.42
CA PRO A 142 -7.99 -25.41 -8.55
C PRO A 142 -7.70 -24.78 -7.20
N VAL A 143 -7.54 -25.61 -6.16
CA VAL A 143 -7.09 -25.15 -4.84
C VAL A 143 -5.57 -24.96 -4.81
N ASP A 144 -5.09 -23.96 -4.06
CA ASP A 144 -3.65 -23.68 -3.96
C ASP A 144 -2.92 -24.56 -2.92
N ILE A 145 -3.57 -24.84 -1.79
CA ILE A 145 -2.98 -25.55 -0.65
C ILE A 145 -4.00 -26.55 -0.09
N VAL A 146 -3.57 -27.79 0.11
CA VAL A 146 -4.37 -28.82 0.80
C VAL A 146 -3.84 -29.02 2.21
N LEU A 147 -4.71 -28.81 3.21
CA LEU A 147 -4.38 -29.01 4.62
C LEU A 147 -5.09 -30.24 5.19
N ASN A 148 -4.43 -30.93 6.12
CA ASN A 148 -5.00 -32.10 6.77
C ASN A 148 -6.02 -31.68 7.86
N PRO A 149 -7.30 -32.10 7.77
CA PRO A 149 -8.32 -31.72 8.74
C PRO A 149 -8.09 -32.31 10.14
N LEU A 150 -7.36 -33.42 10.27
CA LEU A 150 -7.14 -34.09 11.56
C LEU A 150 -6.34 -33.22 12.56
N GLY A 151 -5.60 -32.24 12.06
CA GLY A 151 -4.83 -31.31 12.90
C GLY A 151 -5.70 -30.30 13.66
N VAL A 152 -6.95 -30.09 13.26
CA VAL A 152 -7.83 -29.07 13.87
C VAL A 152 -8.46 -29.56 15.19
N PRO A 153 -9.15 -30.73 15.24
CA PRO A 153 -9.79 -31.19 16.47
C PRO A 153 -8.78 -31.44 17.59
N SER A 154 -7.62 -32.01 17.25
CA SER A 154 -6.55 -32.33 18.21
C SER A 154 -5.97 -31.10 18.89
N ARG A 155 -5.88 -29.96 18.19
CA ARG A 155 -5.25 -28.73 18.71
C ARG A 155 -6.26 -27.70 19.20
N MET A 156 -7.55 -27.97 19.03
CA MET A 156 -8.67 -27.09 19.39
C MET A 156 -8.54 -25.68 18.81
N ASN A 157 -7.85 -25.51 17.68
CA ASN A 157 -7.68 -24.23 17.00
C ASN A 157 -8.75 -24.02 15.91
N VAL A 158 -10.01 -23.99 16.35
CA VAL A 158 -11.21 -23.83 15.50
C VAL A 158 -11.22 -22.51 14.74
N GLY A 159 -10.55 -21.48 15.27
CA GLY A 159 -10.43 -20.17 14.62
C GLY A 159 -9.92 -20.22 13.18
N GLN A 160 -9.07 -21.21 12.82
CA GLN A 160 -8.61 -21.35 11.43
C GLN A 160 -9.74 -21.74 10.46
N ILE A 161 -10.76 -22.47 10.93
CA ILE A 161 -11.93 -22.83 10.13
C ILE A 161 -12.81 -21.59 9.94
N LEU A 162 -13.02 -20.82 11.02
CA LEU A 162 -13.76 -19.55 10.95
C LEU A 162 -13.06 -18.55 10.00
N GLU A 163 -11.73 -18.44 10.08
CA GLU A 163 -10.92 -17.65 9.14
C GLU A 163 -11.13 -18.13 7.70
N THR A 164 -11.12 -19.44 7.47
CA THR A 164 -11.31 -20.02 6.12
C THR A 164 -12.69 -19.67 5.55
N HIS A 165 -13.76 -19.79 6.35
CA HIS A 165 -15.11 -19.44 5.92
C HIS A 165 -15.27 -17.93 5.69
N LEU A 166 -14.77 -17.10 6.60
CA LEU A 166 -14.82 -15.65 6.46
C LEU A 166 -13.99 -15.16 5.26
N GLY A 167 -12.82 -15.76 5.04
CA GLY A 167 -11.98 -15.50 3.87
C GLY A 167 -12.64 -15.93 2.57
N MET A 168 -13.39 -17.03 2.56
CA MET A 168 -14.20 -17.45 1.42
C MET A 168 -15.29 -16.42 1.11
N ALA A 169 -16.01 -15.95 2.13
CA ALA A 169 -17.01 -14.90 1.96
C ALA A 169 -16.38 -13.60 1.42
N ALA A 170 -15.27 -13.15 2.02
CA ALA A 170 -14.52 -11.98 1.57
C ALA A 170 -14.13 -12.06 0.09
N LYS A 171 -13.62 -13.20 -0.35
CA LYS A 171 -13.26 -13.41 -1.76
C LYS A 171 -14.49 -13.38 -2.66
N GLY A 172 -15.54 -14.12 -2.30
CA GLY A 172 -16.77 -14.20 -3.10
C GLY A 172 -17.47 -12.84 -3.24
N LEU A 173 -17.50 -12.03 -2.18
CA LEU A 173 -17.99 -10.64 -2.26
C LEU A 173 -17.18 -9.81 -3.26
N GLY A 174 -15.85 -9.94 -3.25
CA GLY A 174 -14.99 -9.26 -4.23
C GLY A 174 -15.25 -9.70 -5.68
N GLU A 175 -15.54 -10.99 -5.89
CA GLU A 175 -15.91 -11.52 -7.21
C GLU A 175 -17.28 -11.00 -7.68
N GLN A 176 -18.25 -10.84 -6.78
CA GLN A 176 -19.53 -10.19 -7.10
C GLN A 176 -19.30 -8.73 -7.51
N ILE A 177 -18.49 -7.97 -6.76
CA ILE A 177 -18.13 -6.58 -7.12
C ILE A 177 -17.44 -6.53 -8.50
N ASP A 178 -16.47 -7.41 -8.76
CA ASP A 178 -15.79 -7.48 -10.06
C ASP A 178 -16.76 -7.81 -11.21
N LYS A 179 -17.71 -8.72 -10.98
CA LYS A 179 -18.78 -9.04 -11.94
C LYS A 179 -19.67 -7.82 -12.21
N MET A 180 -20.07 -7.07 -11.19
CA MET A 180 -20.87 -5.85 -11.34
C MET A 180 -20.12 -4.77 -12.14
N LEU A 181 -18.83 -4.59 -11.87
CA LEU A 181 -17.98 -3.62 -12.58
C LEU A 181 -17.74 -4.01 -14.04
N LYS A 182 -17.52 -5.30 -14.33
CA LYS A 182 -17.39 -5.81 -15.71
C LYS A 182 -18.69 -5.69 -16.50
N GLN A 183 -19.83 -5.84 -15.83
CA GLN A 183 -21.15 -5.66 -16.43
C GLN A 183 -21.55 -4.19 -16.60
N GLN A 184 -20.72 -3.24 -16.13
CA GLN A 184 -21.02 -1.81 -16.13
C GLN A 184 -22.40 -1.49 -15.52
N ARG A 185 -22.70 -2.14 -14.39
CA ARG A 185 -23.94 -1.87 -13.66
C ARG A 185 -24.00 -0.43 -13.15
N GLU A 186 -25.22 0.05 -12.96
CA GLU A 186 -25.48 1.37 -12.41
C GLU A 186 -24.80 1.55 -11.04
N ILE A 187 -24.27 2.74 -10.79
CA ILE A 187 -23.55 3.07 -9.54
C ILE A 187 -24.47 2.89 -8.34
N ALA A 188 -25.78 3.13 -8.51
CA ALA A 188 -26.78 2.90 -7.48
C ALA A 188 -26.84 1.44 -7.01
N GLU A 189 -26.75 0.46 -7.92
CA GLU A 189 -26.73 -0.96 -7.56
C GLU A 189 -25.45 -1.32 -6.81
N LEU A 190 -24.32 -0.75 -7.23
CA LEU A 190 -23.03 -0.97 -6.57
C LEU A 190 -23.02 -0.40 -5.15
N ARG A 191 -23.56 0.81 -4.96
CA ARG A 191 -23.74 1.43 -3.64
C ARG A 191 -24.66 0.59 -2.76
N GLU A 192 -25.78 0.10 -3.28
CA GLU A 192 -26.70 -0.78 -2.53
C GLU A 192 -26.01 -2.09 -2.11
N PHE A 193 -25.20 -2.67 -3.00
CA PHE A 193 -24.45 -3.88 -2.67
C PHE A 193 -23.38 -3.62 -1.60
N LEU A 194 -22.65 -2.51 -1.69
CA LEU A 194 -21.70 -2.10 -0.66
C LEU A 194 -22.40 -1.82 0.68
N ASP A 195 -23.56 -1.15 0.68
CA ASP A 195 -24.36 -0.92 1.89
C ASP A 195 -24.79 -2.24 2.54
N LYS A 196 -25.16 -3.25 1.75
CA LYS A 196 -25.45 -4.59 2.27
C LYS A 196 -24.24 -5.21 2.97
N ILE A 197 -23.04 -5.06 2.41
CA ILE A 197 -21.80 -5.60 2.98
C ILE A 197 -21.43 -4.87 4.29
N TYR A 198 -21.36 -3.54 4.25
CA TYR A 198 -20.84 -2.74 5.37
C TYR A 198 -21.88 -2.53 6.49
N ASN A 199 -23.16 -2.35 6.16
CA ASN A 199 -24.15 -1.84 7.11
C ASN A 199 -25.25 -2.85 7.50
N LYS A 200 -25.42 -3.97 6.79
CA LYS A 200 -26.55 -4.90 7.02
C LYS A 200 -26.20 -6.20 7.74
N VAL A 201 -24.97 -6.68 7.61
CA VAL A 201 -24.54 -7.96 8.25
C VAL A 201 -23.98 -7.73 9.67
N GLY A 202 -23.73 -6.47 10.04
CA GLY A 202 -23.29 -6.03 11.35
C GLY A 202 -21.83 -5.57 11.38
N GLY A 203 -21.39 -5.09 12.54
CA GLY A 203 -20.13 -4.35 12.68
C GLY A 203 -20.37 -2.85 12.81
N GLU A 204 -19.31 -2.07 12.61
CA GLU A 204 -19.39 -0.61 12.59
C GLU A 204 -20.07 -0.13 11.29
N GLN A 205 -20.95 0.85 11.43
CA GLN A 205 -21.66 1.42 10.27
C GLN A 205 -20.78 2.45 9.58
N GLU A 206 -20.73 2.36 8.26
CA GLU A 206 -19.94 3.24 7.38
C GLU A 206 -20.86 4.16 6.58
N ASP A 207 -20.48 5.43 6.47
CA ASP A 207 -21.22 6.45 5.71
C ASP A 207 -20.76 6.46 4.24
N LEU A 208 -21.41 5.61 3.43
CA LEU A 208 -21.18 5.53 1.98
C LEU A 208 -21.80 6.71 1.21
N ASP A 209 -22.73 7.45 1.81
CA ASP A 209 -23.40 8.60 1.16
C ASP A 209 -22.47 9.82 1.12
N SER A 210 -21.49 9.88 2.02
CA SER A 210 -20.43 10.90 2.00
C SER A 210 -19.49 10.79 0.79
N LEU A 211 -19.41 9.62 0.15
CA LEU A 211 -18.50 9.36 -0.96
C LEU A 211 -19.11 9.78 -2.30
N THR A 212 -18.30 10.41 -3.15
CA THR A 212 -18.65 10.72 -4.54
C THR A 212 -18.70 9.45 -5.41
N ASP A 213 -19.34 9.55 -6.57
CA ASP A 213 -19.47 8.41 -7.49
C ASP A 213 -18.10 7.90 -7.99
N ASP A 214 -17.16 8.81 -8.25
CA ASP A 214 -15.79 8.45 -8.63
C ASP A 214 -15.07 7.72 -7.48
N GLU A 215 -15.25 8.15 -6.24
CA GLU A 215 -14.66 7.50 -5.06
C GLU A 215 -15.24 6.10 -4.84
N ILE A 216 -16.55 5.89 -5.06
CA ILE A 216 -17.16 4.56 -5.01
C ILE A 216 -16.58 3.63 -6.08
N LEU A 217 -16.35 4.12 -7.30
CA LEU A 217 -15.74 3.34 -8.36
C LEU A 217 -14.30 2.95 -8.01
N VAL A 218 -13.53 3.86 -7.42
CA VAL A 218 -12.17 3.58 -6.92
C VAL A 218 -12.21 2.55 -5.79
N LEU A 219 -13.10 2.72 -4.81
CA LEU A 219 -13.29 1.79 -3.71
C LEU A 219 -13.62 0.38 -4.24
N ALA A 220 -14.66 0.27 -5.06
CA ALA A 220 -15.05 -0.99 -5.67
C ALA A 220 -13.94 -1.59 -6.54
N GLY A 221 -13.16 -0.75 -7.22
CA GLY A 221 -11.93 -1.15 -7.93
C GLY A 221 -10.92 -1.86 -7.05
N ASN A 222 -10.71 -1.37 -5.83
CA ASN A 222 -9.81 -1.97 -4.85
C ASN A 222 -10.37 -3.26 -4.24
N LEU A 223 -11.70 -3.38 -4.12
CA LEU A 223 -12.38 -4.52 -3.50
C LEU A 223 -12.52 -5.74 -4.43
N ARG A 224 -12.21 -5.63 -5.73
CA ARG A 224 -12.33 -6.73 -6.72
C ARG A 224 -11.57 -8.01 -6.34
N ALA A 225 -10.43 -7.86 -5.66
CA ALA A 225 -9.60 -8.99 -5.26
C ALA A 225 -10.21 -9.78 -4.08
N GLY A 226 -11.11 -9.15 -3.32
CA GLY A 226 -11.72 -9.62 -2.09
C GLY A 226 -11.95 -8.44 -1.15
N VAL A 227 -13.06 -8.46 -0.42
CA VAL A 227 -13.39 -7.41 0.57
C VAL A 227 -12.57 -7.64 1.84
N PRO A 228 -11.72 -6.69 2.26
CA PRO A 228 -10.99 -6.81 3.51
C PRO A 228 -11.97 -6.76 4.70
N LEU A 229 -11.87 -7.73 5.60
CA LEU A 229 -12.71 -7.81 6.80
C LEU A 229 -11.83 -7.70 8.05
N ALA A 230 -12.33 -6.97 9.03
CA ALA A 230 -11.72 -6.83 10.35
C ALA A 230 -12.52 -7.63 11.38
N THR A 231 -11.84 -8.43 12.18
CA THR A 231 -12.43 -9.13 13.33
C THR A 231 -11.56 -8.84 14.56
N PRO A 232 -11.97 -7.90 15.42
CA PRO A 232 -11.25 -7.58 16.65
C PRO A 232 -11.04 -8.80 17.56
N VAL A 233 -10.03 -8.72 18.41
CA VAL A 233 -9.75 -9.77 19.40
C VAL A 233 -10.80 -9.64 20.51
N PHE A 234 -11.57 -10.71 20.74
CA PHE A 234 -12.67 -10.81 21.72
C PHE A 234 -13.98 -10.10 21.37
N ASP A 235 -14.04 -9.36 20.26
CA ASP A 235 -15.26 -8.74 19.73
C ASP A 235 -15.32 -8.98 18.21
N GLY A 236 -15.28 -10.25 17.84
CA GLY A 236 -15.14 -10.70 16.46
C GLY A 236 -16.46 -11.00 15.78
N ALA A 237 -16.38 -11.30 14.48
CA ALA A 237 -17.55 -11.69 13.71
C ALA A 237 -18.19 -12.99 14.25
N GLU A 238 -19.49 -12.96 14.49
CA GLU A 238 -20.27 -14.12 14.91
C GLU A 238 -20.55 -15.07 13.74
N GLU A 239 -20.79 -16.35 14.05
CA GLU A 239 -21.08 -17.37 13.02
C GLU A 239 -22.30 -17.00 12.15
N GLY A 240 -23.32 -16.36 12.74
CA GLY A 240 -24.49 -15.88 12.00
C GLY A 240 -24.11 -14.89 10.90
N GLN A 241 -23.26 -13.93 11.23
CA GLN A 241 -22.75 -12.90 10.32
C GLN A 241 -21.90 -13.52 9.21
N ILE A 242 -21.03 -14.48 9.53
CA ILE A 242 -20.23 -15.20 8.50
C ILE A 242 -21.15 -15.90 7.51
N LYS A 243 -22.23 -16.54 7.98
CA LYS A 243 -23.21 -17.22 7.12
C LYS A 243 -23.97 -16.25 6.21
N GLU A 244 -24.32 -15.08 6.73
CA GLU A 244 -24.96 -14.01 5.97
C GLU A 244 -24.03 -13.45 4.89
N LEU A 245 -22.75 -13.24 5.19
CA LEU A 245 -21.75 -12.83 4.19
C LEU A 245 -21.55 -13.89 3.11
N LEU A 246 -21.51 -15.18 3.48
CA LEU A 246 -21.45 -16.28 2.51
C LEU A 246 -22.67 -16.29 1.58
N GLU A 247 -23.86 -16.04 2.11
CA GLU A 247 -25.09 -15.98 1.32
C GLU A 247 -25.10 -14.77 0.38
N LEU A 248 -24.65 -13.59 0.84
CA LEU A 248 -24.46 -12.40 0.00
C LEU A 248 -23.45 -12.62 -1.14
N ALA A 249 -22.47 -13.50 -0.92
CA ALA A 249 -21.49 -13.89 -1.93
C ALA A 249 -22.01 -14.98 -2.91
N GLU A 250 -23.27 -15.41 -2.80
CA GLU A 250 -23.86 -16.53 -3.54
C GLU A 250 -23.18 -17.89 -3.24
N LEU A 251 -22.67 -18.06 -2.02
CA LEU A 251 -21.97 -19.27 -1.56
C LEU A 251 -22.81 -20.06 -0.54
N SER A 252 -22.47 -21.34 -0.36
CA SER A 252 -23.13 -22.19 0.65
C SER A 252 -22.89 -21.65 2.06
N ARG A 253 -23.97 -21.54 2.85
CA ARG A 253 -23.90 -21.20 4.29
C ARG A 253 -23.07 -22.19 5.12
N SER A 254 -22.76 -23.38 4.60
CA SER A 254 -21.86 -24.33 5.28
C SER A 254 -20.37 -23.99 5.12
N GLY A 255 -20.00 -23.12 4.18
CA GLY A 255 -18.59 -22.90 3.80
C GLY A 255 -17.94 -24.11 3.11
N GLN A 256 -18.74 -25.10 2.71
CA GLN A 256 -18.28 -26.29 2.03
C GLN A 256 -18.73 -26.30 0.58
N THR A 257 -17.87 -26.79 -0.31
CA THR A 257 -18.14 -26.94 -1.74
C THR A 257 -17.87 -28.37 -2.20
N VAL A 258 -18.45 -28.73 -3.34
CA VAL A 258 -18.12 -29.98 -4.03
C VAL A 258 -16.81 -29.77 -4.79
N LEU A 259 -15.87 -30.69 -4.59
CA LEU A 259 -14.61 -30.73 -5.33
C LEU A 259 -14.56 -31.96 -6.23
N TYR A 260 -13.67 -31.90 -7.21
CA TYR A 260 -13.32 -32.99 -8.12
C TYR A 260 -11.82 -33.26 -8.03
N ASP A 261 -11.43 -34.54 -8.11
CA ASP A 261 -10.03 -34.95 -8.18
C ASP A 261 -9.43 -34.52 -9.52
N GLY A 262 -8.33 -33.75 -9.50
CA GLY A 262 -7.66 -33.29 -10.72
C GLY A 262 -7.11 -34.41 -11.61
N ARG A 263 -6.80 -35.56 -11.03
CA ARG A 263 -6.20 -36.70 -11.76
C ARG A 263 -7.23 -37.57 -12.45
N THR A 264 -8.35 -37.84 -11.78
CA THR A 264 -9.38 -38.76 -12.28
C THR A 264 -10.59 -38.02 -12.85
N GLY A 265 -10.81 -36.77 -12.44
CA GLY A 265 -12.04 -36.01 -12.72
C GLY A 265 -13.24 -36.45 -11.87
N GLU A 266 -13.07 -37.41 -10.97
CA GLU A 266 -14.15 -37.91 -10.14
C GLU A 266 -14.50 -36.94 -9.02
N LYS A 267 -15.81 -36.83 -8.74
CA LYS A 267 -16.32 -36.02 -7.64
C LYS A 267 -15.97 -36.66 -6.29
N PHE A 268 -15.53 -35.87 -5.32
CA PHE A 268 -15.37 -36.36 -3.94
C PHE A 268 -16.72 -36.72 -3.31
N ASP A 269 -16.73 -37.81 -2.53
CA ASP A 269 -17.94 -38.35 -1.89
C ASP A 269 -18.67 -37.36 -0.96
N ARG A 270 -17.91 -36.44 -0.35
CA ARG A 270 -18.42 -35.46 0.62
C ARG A 270 -17.96 -34.05 0.25
N PRO A 271 -18.78 -33.03 0.53
CA PRO A 271 -18.37 -31.65 0.36
C PRO A 271 -17.21 -31.34 1.31
N VAL A 272 -16.29 -30.49 0.85
CA VAL A 272 -15.05 -30.13 1.54
C VAL A 272 -15.08 -28.65 1.87
N THR A 273 -14.58 -28.28 3.05
CA THR A 273 -14.40 -26.87 3.40
C THR A 273 -13.30 -26.27 2.52
N VAL A 274 -13.64 -25.22 1.79
CA VAL A 274 -12.73 -24.47 0.92
C VAL A 274 -12.86 -23.00 1.26
N GLY A 275 -11.73 -22.29 1.26
CA GLY A 275 -11.71 -20.87 1.53
C GLY A 275 -10.30 -20.32 1.62
N TYR A 276 -10.22 -19.07 2.05
CA TYR A 276 -8.95 -18.35 2.11
C TYR A 276 -8.45 -18.26 3.55
N MET A 277 -7.29 -18.86 3.78
CA MET A 277 -6.56 -18.79 5.05
C MET A 277 -5.27 -18.00 4.84
N TYR A 278 -4.95 -17.09 5.77
CA TYR A 278 -3.72 -16.32 5.68
C TYR A 278 -2.51 -17.14 6.12
N MET A 279 -1.62 -17.45 5.16
CA MET A 279 -0.44 -18.30 5.37
C MET A 279 0.86 -17.50 5.32
N LEU A 280 1.78 -17.84 6.22
CA LEU A 280 3.09 -17.21 6.39
C LEU A 280 4.20 -18.21 6.06
N LYS A 281 5.23 -17.73 5.35
CA LYS A 281 6.50 -18.44 5.19
C LYS A 281 7.43 -18.10 6.35
N LEU A 282 7.86 -19.11 7.11
CA LEU A 282 8.79 -18.90 8.22
C LEU A 282 10.23 -18.84 7.71
N ASN A 283 11.11 -18.16 8.46
CA ASN A 283 12.54 -18.06 8.12
C ASN A 283 13.32 -19.40 8.29
N HIS A 284 12.62 -20.49 8.63
CA HIS A 284 13.18 -21.83 8.71
C HIS A 284 13.16 -22.42 7.30
N LEU A 285 14.15 -22.02 6.51
CA LEU A 285 14.34 -22.46 5.13
C LEU A 285 15.24 -23.69 5.10
N VAL A 286 14.98 -24.60 4.17
CA VAL A 286 15.90 -25.69 3.82
C VAL A 286 16.90 -25.21 2.77
#